data_AF-A0A3D0HK56-F1
#
_entry.id   AF-A0A3D0HK56-F1
#
_cell.length_a   1.000
_cell.length_b   1.000
_cell.length_c   1.000
_cell.angle_alpha   90.00
_cell.angle_beta   90.00
_cell.angle_gamma   90.00
#
_symmetry.space_group_name_H-M   'P 1'
#
loop_
_entity.id
_entity.type
_entity.pdbx_description
1 polymer ?
#
loop_
_entity_poly.entity_id
_entity_poly.type
_entity_poly.pdbx_seq_one_letter_code
_entity_poly.pdbx_strand_id
1 'polypeptide(L)' 'MPTSLKTKIGRTIGSAESRRLVLADQIPGVVYGHGMTPVKVTVDRRDLRVALAGPAGANTILELEVGDTK' A
#
# COMPACT_ATOMS: atom_id res chain seq x y z
N MET A 1 13.43 13.52 2.75
CA MET A 1 12.24 13.39 3.64
C MET A 1 11.64 12.03 3.37
N PRO A 2 11.27 11.22 4.38
CA PRO A 2 10.60 9.95 4.15
C PRO A 2 9.25 10.20 3.46
N THR A 3 8.91 9.35 2.50
CA THR A 3 7.60 9.42 1.86
C THR A 3 6.63 8.54 2.63
N SER A 4 5.72 9.16 3.39
CA SER A 4 4.64 8.45 4.09
C SER A 4 3.53 8.09 3.12
N LEU A 5 3.06 6.85 3.17
CA LEU A 5 1.88 6.35 2.46
C LEU A 5 0.82 5.93 3.47
N LYS A 6 -0.40 6.44 3.25
CA LYS A 6 -1.58 5.96 3.96
C LYS A 6 -2.07 4.65 3.37
N THR A 7 -2.37 3.70 4.24
CA THR A 7 -2.88 2.39 3.81
C THR A 7 -4.20 2.08 4.52
N LYS A 8 -5.12 1.42 3.82
CA LYS A 8 -6.37 0.91 4.40
C LYS A 8 -6.27 -0.60 4.59
N ILE A 9 -6.67 -1.07 5.77
CA ILE A 9 -6.69 -2.49 6.11
C ILE A 9 -8.06 -3.11 5.84
N GLY A 10 -8.15 -4.44 5.88
CA GLY A 10 -9.43 -5.14 5.89
C GLY A 10 -10.07 -5.40 4.52
N ARG A 11 -9.32 -5.25 3.42
CA ARG A 11 -9.85 -5.54 2.07
C ARG A 11 -10.29 -7.01 1.90
N THR A 12 -11.33 -7.19 1.12
CA THR A 12 -11.75 -8.50 0.60
C THR A 12 -10.72 -9.02 -0.40
N ILE A 13 -10.52 -10.34 -0.41
CA ILE A 13 -9.63 -11.04 -1.34
C ILE A 13 -10.42 -11.65 -2.50
N GLY A 14 -9.77 -11.79 -3.65
CA GLY A 14 -10.36 -12.40 -4.85
C GLY A 14 -10.04 -11.59 -6.11
N SER A 15 -10.04 -12.26 -7.26
CA SER A 15 -9.69 -11.63 -8.54
C SER A 15 -10.66 -10.51 -8.92
N ALA A 16 -11.97 -10.70 -8.71
CA ALA A 16 -12.98 -9.69 -8.99
C ALA A 16 -12.84 -8.46 -8.09
N GLU A 17 -12.67 -8.67 -6.78
CA GLU A 17 -12.50 -7.59 -5.81
C GLU A 17 -11.22 -6.79 -6.05
N SER A 18 -10.09 -7.47 -6.33
CA SER A 18 -8.84 -6.79 -6.69
C SER A 18 -9.00 -5.92 -7.94
N ARG A 19 -9.71 -6.40 -8.97
CA ARG A 19 -9.98 -5.62 -10.19
C ARG A 19 -10.85 -4.40 -9.91
N ARG A 20 -11.89 -4.54 -9.06
CA ARG A 20 -12.74 -3.41 -8.63
C ARG A 20 -11.93 -2.34 -7.92
N LEU A 21 -11.02 -2.73 -7.01
CA LEU A 21 -10.13 -1.78 -6.32
C LEU A 21 -9.22 -1.03 -7.30
N VAL A 22 -8.60 -1.73 -8.24
CA VAL A 22 -7.73 -1.14 -9.26
C VAL A 22 -8.48 -0.16 -10.16
N LEU A 23 -9.76 -0.41 -10.46
CA LEU A 23 -10.62 0.51 -11.20
C LEU A 23 -11.03 1.73 -10.35
N ALA A 24 -11.08 1.59 -9.04
CA ALA A 24 -11.35 2.66 -8.08
C ALA A 24 -10.08 3.39 -7.60
N ASP A 25 -9.00 3.36 -8.40
CA ASP A 25 -7.68 3.96 -8.09
C ASP A 25 -7.02 3.49 -6.78
N GLN A 26 -7.39 2.32 -6.29
CA GLN A 26 -6.78 1.68 -5.12
C GLN A 26 -5.92 0.49 -5.58
N ILE A 27 -4.67 0.46 -5.14
CA ILE A 27 -3.74 -0.64 -5.42
C ILE A 27 -3.80 -1.64 -4.26
N PRO A 28 -4.24 -2.88 -4.50
CA PRO A 28 -4.20 -3.92 -3.48
C PRO A 28 -2.76 -4.40 -3.25
N GLY A 29 -2.37 -4.51 -1.98
CA GLY A 29 -1.06 -5.01 -1.56
C GLY A 29 -1.14 -5.91 -0.33
N VAL A 30 0.02 -6.39 0.10
CA VAL A 30 0.22 -7.14 1.34
C VAL A 30 1.52 -6.66 1.97
N VAL A 31 1.47 -6.28 3.24
CA VAL A 31 2.65 -5.95 4.06
C VAL A 31 3.02 -7.20 4.86
N TYR A 32 4.27 -7.62 4.78
CA TYR A 32 4.77 -8.80 5.48
C TYR A 32 6.20 -8.55 5.98
N GLY A 33 6.62 -9.33 6.97
CA GLY A 33 7.93 -9.19 7.61
C GLY A 33 8.20 -10.37 8.53
N HIS A 34 9.46 -10.55 8.91
CA HIS A 34 9.85 -11.65 9.80
C HIS A 34 9.13 -11.55 11.15
N GLY A 35 8.46 -12.61 11.57
CA GLY A 35 7.71 -12.66 12.84
C GLY A 35 6.39 -11.88 12.86
N MET A 36 5.99 -11.24 11.75
CA MET A 36 4.74 -10.46 11.66
C MET A 36 3.66 -11.24 10.91
N THR A 37 2.41 -11.14 11.37
CA THR A 37 1.26 -11.62 10.61
C THR A 37 1.06 -10.75 9.36
N PRO A 38 1.02 -11.33 8.14
CA PRO A 38 0.82 -10.55 6.93
C PRO A 38 -0.47 -9.73 6.96
N VAL A 39 -0.37 -8.44 6.63
CA VAL A 39 -1.49 -7.50 6.65
C VAL A 39 -1.91 -7.18 5.23
N LYS A 40 -3.19 -7.41 4.93
CA LYS A 40 -3.79 -7.04 3.65
C LYS A 40 -4.07 -5.55 3.65
N VAL A 41 -3.46 -4.82 2.73
CA VAL A 41 -3.60 -3.38 2.61
C VAL A 41 -4.09 -2.96 1.23
N THR A 42 -4.70 -1.78 1.14
CA THR A 42 -4.83 -1.02 -0.10
C THR A 42 -4.14 0.34 0.05
N VAL A 43 -3.53 0.80 -1.03
CA VAL A 43 -2.89 2.12 -1.09
C VAL A 43 -3.45 2.92 -2.26
N ASP A 44 -3.44 4.24 -2.17
CA ASP A 44 -3.85 5.08 -3.28
C ASP A 44 -2.83 4.98 -4.44
N ARG A 45 -3.32 4.82 -5.67
CA ARG A 45 -2.46 4.72 -6.86
C ARG A 45 -1.62 5.97 -7.07
N ARG A 46 -2.17 7.15 -6.80
CA ARG A 46 -1.48 8.42 -6.99
C ARG A 46 -0.36 8.58 -5.97
N ASP A 47 -0.66 8.31 -4.71
CA ASP A 47 0.33 8.45 -3.62
C ASP A 47 1.48 7.46 -3.82
N LEU A 48 1.18 6.22 -4.20
CA LEU A 48 2.20 5.22 -4.55
C LEU A 48 3.04 5.66 -5.75
N ARG A 49 2.42 6.22 -6.80
CA ARG A 49 3.16 6.73 -7.97
C ARG A 49 4.14 7.82 -7.57
N VAL A 50 3.69 8.81 -6.79
CA VAL A 50 4.53 9.94 -6.34
C VAL A 50 5.69 9.43 -5.50
N ALA A 51 5.42 8.48 -4.61
CA ALA A 51 6.44 7.91 -3.74
C ALA A 51 7.52 7.12 -4.49
N LEU A 52 7.13 6.40 -5.55
CA LEU A 52 8.06 5.66 -6.41
C LEU A 52 8.72 6.54 -7.48
N ALA A 53 8.26 7.77 -7.70
CA ALA A 53 8.83 8.69 -8.69
C ALA A 53 10.10 9.42 -8.19
N GLY A 54 10.53 9.16 -6.95
CA GLY A 54 11.75 9.73 -6.40
C GLY A 54 13.04 9.19 -7.06
N PRO A 55 14.21 9.79 -6.77
CA PRO A 55 15.49 9.41 -7.37
C PRO A 55 15.88 7.94 -7.16
N ALA A 56 15.43 7.34 -6.05
CA ALA A 56 15.68 5.94 -5.73
C ALA A 56 14.65 4.98 -6.34
N GLY A 57 13.60 5.48 -6.99
CA GLY A 57 12.61 4.67 -7.68
C GLY A 57 11.95 3.63 -6.76
N ALA A 58 11.99 2.37 -7.20
CA ALA A 58 11.51 1.21 -6.44
C ALA A 58 12.35 0.87 -5.20
N ASN A 59 13.56 1.42 -5.06
CA ASN A 59 14.42 1.23 -3.89
C ASN A 59 14.25 2.32 -2.83
N THR A 60 13.25 3.19 -2.99
CA THR A 60 12.94 4.22 -2.00
C THR A 60 12.44 3.55 -0.72
N ILE A 61 13.02 3.92 0.42
CA ILE A 61 12.47 3.53 1.73
C ILE A 61 11.16 4.31 1.95
N LEU A 62 10.07 3.55 2.10
CA LEU A 62 8.73 4.09 2.31
C LEU A 62 8.33 3.90 3.76
N GLU A 63 7.66 4.89 4.31
CA GLU A 63 6.98 4.78 5.60
C GLU A 63 5.50 4.47 5.31
N LEU A 64 4.98 3.40 5.90
CA LEU A 64 3.61 2.93 5.66
C LEU A 64 2.80 3.10 6.94
N GLU A 65 1.78 3.96 6.90
CA GLU A 65 0.77 4.06 7.96
C GLU A 65 -0.24 2.92 7.77
N VAL A 66 -0.07 1.85 8.56
CA VAL A 66 -0.89 0.63 8.50
C VAL A 66 -1.91 0.62 9.64
N GLY A 67 -3.16 0.95 9.31
CA GLY A 67 -4.25 1.10 10.29
C GLY A 67 -4.16 2.41 11.06
N ASP A 68 -5.23 2.76 11.79
CA ASP A 68 -5.28 3.93 12.71
C ASP A 68 -4.46 3.70 13.99
N THR A 69 -3.29 3.07 13.88
CA THR A 69 -2.38 2.94 15.01
C THR A 69 -1.68 4.28 15.20
N LYS A 70 -2.33 5.15 15.99
CA LYS A 70 -1.68 6.28 16.67
C LYS A 70 -0.56 5.81 17.58
#